data_AF-A0A969K1A7-F1
#
_entry.id   AF-A0A969K1A7-F1
#
_cell.length_a   1.000
_cell.length_b   1.000
_cell.length_c   1.000
_cell.angle_alpha   90.00
_cell.angle_beta   90.00
_cell.angle_gamma   90.00
#
_symmetry.space_group_name_H-M   'P 1'
#
loop_
_entity.id
_entity.type
_entity.pdbx_description
1 polymer ?
#
loop_
_entity_poly.entity_id
_entity_poly.type
_entity_poly.pdbx_seq_one_letter_code
_entity_poly.pdbx_strand_id
1 'polypeptide(L)' 'SLPALTLFQHTNTYALSRHVAGAEVGYLYSPRDRYTTFANWSLLYQEIAANCPETPSP' A
#
# COMPACT_ATOMS: atom_id res chain seq x y z
N SER A 1 -38.58 11.79 19.15
CA SER A 1 -37.10 11.78 19.13
C SER A 1 -36.63 12.52 17.89
N LEU A 2 -35.56 13.31 17.98
CA LEU A 2 -34.93 13.90 16.80
C LEU A 2 -34.05 12.85 16.11
N PRO A 3 -34.03 12.78 14.77
CA PRO A 3 -33.17 11.85 14.05
C PRO A 3 -31.70 12.22 14.25
N ALA A 4 -30.84 11.21 14.37
CA ALA A 4 -29.41 11.42 14.47
C ALA A 4 -28.85 12.00 13.16
N LEU A 5 -28.13 13.11 13.26
CA LEU A 5 -27.44 13.71 12.13
C LEU A 5 -26.01 13.15 12.06
N THR A 6 -25.63 12.61 10.91
CA THR A 6 -24.25 12.17 10.69
C THR A 6 -23.36 13.41 10.53
N LEU A 7 -22.49 13.65 11.50
CA LEU A 7 -21.58 14.81 11.49
C LEU A 7 -20.32 14.56 10.68
N PHE A 8 -19.89 13.30 10.60
CA PHE A 8 -18.63 12.89 9.96
C PHE A 8 -18.72 11.44 9.51
N GLN A 9 -18.11 11.16 8.36
CA GLN A 9 -17.93 9.80 7.86
C GLN A 9 -16.43 9.57 7.65
N HIS A 10 -15.88 8.58 8.34
CA HIS A 10 -14.45 8.30 8.31
C HIS A 10 -14.03 7.70 6.96
N THR A 11 -13.15 8.40 6.24
CA THR A 11 -12.50 7.90 5.03
C THR A 11 -11.06 7.53 5.34
N ASN A 12 -10.55 6.44 4.73
CA ASN A 12 -9.15 6.05 4.86
C ASN A 12 -8.38 6.44 3.60
N THR A 13 -7.26 7.13 3.77
CA THR A 13 -6.31 7.42 2.69
C THR A 13 -4.99 6.74 3.02
N TYR A 14 -4.40 6.04 2.05
CA TYR A 14 -3.11 5.39 2.19
C TYR A 14 -2.26 5.62 0.95
N ALA A 15 -0.95 5.77 1.17
CA ALA A 15 0.03 5.83 0.10
C ALA A 15 0.70 4.46 -0.03
N LEU A 16 0.74 3.94 -1.25
CA LEU A 16 1.41 2.69 -1.59
C LEU A 16 2.57 2.99 -2.53
N SER A 17 3.70 2.30 -2.31
CA SER A 17 4.78 2.31 -3.29
C SER A 17 4.28 1.75 -4.61
N ARG A 18 4.70 2.35 -5.73
CA ARG A 18 4.43 1.82 -7.09
C ARG A 18 4.98 0.40 -7.31
N HIS A 19 5.84 -0.07 -6.40
CA HIS A 19 6.40 -1.41 -6.44
C HIS A 19 5.56 -2.42 -5.67
N VAL A 20 4.42 -2.04 -5.06
CA VAL A 20 3.50 -3.02 -4.48
C VAL A 20 2.54 -3.49 -5.56
N ALA A 21 2.50 -4.80 -5.78
CA ALA A 21 1.56 -5.47 -6.67
C ALA A 21 0.54 -6.29 -5.87
N GLY A 22 -0.64 -6.50 -6.45
CA GLY A 22 -1.73 -7.25 -5.80
C GLY A 22 -2.50 -6.46 -4.74
N ALA A 23 -2.26 -5.16 -4.61
CA ALA A 23 -3.06 -4.28 -3.76
C ALA A 23 -4.42 -3.99 -4.41
N GLU A 24 -5.50 -4.22 -3.67
CA GLU A 24 -6.86 -3.94 -4.09
C GLU A 24 -7.55 -2.99 -3.10
N VAL A 25 -8.16 -1.94 -3.64
CA VAL A 25 -9.00 -0.99 -2.88
C VAL A 25 -10.45 -1.48 -2.96
N GLY A 26 -10.82 -2.35 -2.02
CA GLY A 26 -12.18 -2.92 -1.93
C GLY A 26 -13.14 -2.11 -1.06
N TYR A 27 -14.39 -2.56 -1.01
CA TYR A 27 -15.38 -2.04 -0.06
C TYR A 27 -14.92 -2.31 1.38
N LEU A 28 -14.88 -1.25 2.19
CA LEU A 28 -14.53 -1.32 3.61
C LEU A 28 -15.82 -1.20 4.44
N TYR A 29 -16.41 -2.33 4.80
CA TYR A 29 -17.56 -2.39 5.70
C TYR A 29 -17.12 -2.39 7.16
N SER A 30 -15.94 -2.95 7.43
CA SER A 30 -15.32 -3.03 8.75
C SER A 30 -13.85 -2.55 8.74
N PRO A 31 -13.30 -2.12 9.89
CA PRO A 31 -11.89 -1.77 9.98
C PRO A 31 -10.92 -2.92 9.67
N ARG A 32 -11.36 -4.18 9.74
CA ARG A 32 -10.51 -5.35 9.46
C ARG A 32 -10.41 -5.64 7.96
N ASP A 33 -11.39 -5.19 7.17
CA ASP A 33 -11.46 -5.43 5.73
C ASP A 33 -10.22 -4.89 4.99
N ARG A 34 -9.57 -3.88 5.57
CA ARG A 34 -8.31 -3.28 5.10
C ARG A 34 -7.16 -4.28 4.88
N TYR A 35 -7.13 -5.37 5.63
CA TYR A 35 -6.03 -6.33 5.60
C TYR A 35 -6.39 -7.60 4.82
N THR A 36 -7.59 -7.68 4.26
CA THR A 36 -8.09 -8.89 3.60
C THR A 36 -7.25 -9.30 2.39
N THR A 37 -6.74 -8.31 1.64
CA THR A 37 -5.90 -8.56 0.46
C THR A 37 -4.42 -8.57 0.79
N PHE A 38 -4.01 -8.28 2.03
CA PHE A 38 -2.61 -8.09 2.40
C PHE A 38 -1.74 -9.32 2.15
N ALA A 39 -2.30 -10.52 2.31
CA ALA A 39 -1.62 -11.78 2.01
C ALA A 39 -1.31 -11.96 0.51
N ASN A 40 -1.99 -11.23 -0.37
CA ASN A 40 -1.79 -11.27 -1.82
C ASN A 40 -0.81 -10.20 -2.30
N TRP A 41 -0.33 -9.33 -1.41
CA TRP A 41 0.57 -8.25 -1.78
C TRP A 41 1.97 -8.79 -2.01
N SER A 42 2.62 -8.34 -3.08
CA SER A 42 4.00 -8.67 -3.39
C SER A 42 4.78 -7.42 -3.77
N LEU A 43 6.08 -7.45 -3.53
CA LEU A 43 6.97 -6.39 -3.98
C LEU A 43 7.49 -6.74 -5.38
N LEU A 44 7.23 -5.86 -6.34
CA LEU A 44 7.91 -5.81 -7.61
C LEU A 44 9.37 -5.46 -7.35
N TYR A 45 10.22 -6.48 -7.31
CA TYR A 45 11.66 -6.31 -7.22
C TYR A 45 12.24 -6.26 -8.63
N GLN A 46 13.23 -5.39 -8.83
CA GLN A 46 14.06 -5.36 -10.03
C GLN A 46 15.50 -5.44 -9.56
N GLU A 47 16.22 -6.50 -9.96
CA GLU A 47 17.67 -6.53 -9.77
C GLU A 47 18.32 -5.55 -10.74
N ILE A 48 18.90 -4.49 -10.20
CA ILE A 48 19.76 -3.59 -10.97
C ILE A 48 21.18 -4.06 -10.68
N ALA A 49 21.89 -4.53 -11.70
CA ALA A 49 23.32 -4.76 -11.59
C ALA A 49 23.99 -3.42 -11.27
N ALA A 50 24.42 -3.26 -10.01
CA ALA A 50 25.21 -2.11 -9.63
C ALA A 50 26.54 -2.21 -10.38
N ASN A 51 26.75 -1.32 -11.35
CA ASN A 51 28.06 -1.18 -11.97
C ASN A 51 28.95 -0.48 -10.93
N CYS A 52 29.59 -1.25 -10.06
CA CYS A 52 30.59 -0.73 -9.15
C CYS A 52 31.74 -0.20 -10.02
N PRO A 53 32.03 1.11 -10.03
CA PRO A 53 33.19 1.61 -10.76
C PRO A 53 34.44 0.92 -10.20
N GLU A 54 35.23 0.31 -11.09
CA GLU A 54 36.51 -0.28 -10.71
C GLU A 54 37.32 0.79 -9.98
N THR A 55 37.66 0.53 -8.72
CA THR A 55 38.56 1.40 -7.96
C THR A 55 39.89 1.42 -8.70
N PRO A 56 40.38 2.59 -9.18
CA PRO A 56 41.66 2.63 -9.88
C PRO A 56 42.75 2.10 -8.95
N SER A 57 43.45 1.07 -9.43
CA SER A 57 44.59 0.47 -8.73
C SER A 57 45.70 1.53 -8.57
N PRO A 58 46.37 1.60 -7.40
CA PRO A 58 47.39 2.61 -7.12
C PRO A 58 48.63 2.54 -8.03
#